data_AF-A0A7V2TXU3-F1
#
_entry.id   AF-A0A7V2TXU3-F1
#
_cell.length_a   1.000
_cell.length_b   1.000
_cell.length_c   1.000
_cell.angle_alpha   90.00
_cell.angle_beta   90.00
_cell.angle_gamma   90.00
#
_symmetry.space_group_name_H-M   'P 1'
#
loop_
_entity.id
_entity.type
_entity.pdbx_description
1 polymer ?
#
loop_
_entity_poly.entity_id
_entity_poly.type
_entity_poly.pdbx_seq_one_letter_code
_entity_poly.pdbx_strand_id
1 'polypeptide(L)'
;MGAAECPGGNDLPGISPRQISEEPGVDPKEQFDRNWEALTRNPRGFEVFREPLFEAGDHPRDFIDYQCGFAAGHIFRRRPRKILDVGSYRHFILGMLAHFPLTSLDVRPRHPAMEHETALTGDAKRLPLPDGSFDLVVSLCALEHFGLGRYGDEF
;
A
#
# COMPACT_ATOMS: atom_id res chain seq x y z
N MET A 1 -25.94 38.84 -17.88
CA MET A 1 -25.37 37.70 -18.63
C MET A 1 -24.19 37.21 -17.81
N GLY A 2 -24.31 36.28 -16.87
CA GLY A 2 -25.02 35.01 -16.88
C GLY A 2 -23.94 33.96 -16.59
N ALA A 3 -23.69 33.71 -15.30
CA ALA A 3 -22.69 32.74 -14.86
C ALA A 3 -23.12 31.34 -15.33
N ALA A 4 -22.20 30.61 -15.96
CA ALA A 4 -22.42 29.23 -16.32
C ALA A 4 -22.33 28.37 -15.04
N GLU A 5 -23.49 27.93 -14.58
CA GLU A 5 -23.61 26.91 -13.53
C GLU A 5 -23.04 25.58 -14.07
N CYS A 6 -22.13 24.97 -13.33
CA CYS A 6 -21.70 23.61 -13.58
C CYS A 6 -22.90 22.66 -13.33
N PRO A 7 -23.24 21.77 -14.27
CA PRO A 7 -24.36 20.85 -14.07
C PRO A 7 -24.04 19.90 -12.92
N GLY A 8 -25.09 19.58 -12.16
CA GLY A 8 -25.08 18.81 -10.94
C GLY A 8 -24.33 17.49 -11.01
N GLY A 9 -23.95 17.03 -9.81
CA GLY A 9 -23.33 15.73 -9.60
C GLY A 9 -24.14 14.64 -10.28
N ASN A 10 -23.49 13.90 -11.17
CA ASN A 10 -24.03 12.63 -11.62
C ASN A 10 -23.98 11.67 -10.42
N ASP A 11 -25.15 11.50 -9.82
CA ASP A 11 -25.55 10.28 -9.14
C ASP A 11 -25.16 9.10 -10.03
N LEU A 12 -24.12 8.37 -9.62
CA LEU A 12 -23.85 7.06 -10.18
C LEU A 12 -25.08 6.18 -9.92
N PRO A 13 -25.63 5.50 -10.93
CA PRO A 13 -26.86 4.75 -10.77
C PRO A 13 -26.65 3.58 -9.80
N GLY A 14 -27.36 3.65 -8.67
CA GLY A 14 -27.93 2.46 -8.04
C GLY A 14 -26.97 1.49 -7.36
N ILE A 15 -25.89 1.94 -6.74
CA ILE A 15 -25.26 1.17 -5.67
C ILE A 15 -25.66 1.80 -4.35
N SER A 16 -26.86 1.46 -3.87
CA SER A 16 -27.09 1.44 -2.42
C SER A 16 -25.91 0.69 -1.82
N PRO A 17 -25.27 1.18 -0.73
CA PRO A 17 -24.46 0.29 0.07
C PRO A 17 -25.37 -0.91 0.35
N ARG A 18 -25.09 -2.06 -0.26
CA ARG A 18 -25.66 -3.28 0.27
C ARG A 18 -25.08 -3.28 1.67
N GLN A 19 -25.93 -3.06 2.67
CA GLN A 19 -25.70 -3.72 3.93
C GLN A 19 -25.58 -5.18 3.53
N ILE A 20 -24.33 -5.65 3.41
CA ILE A 20 -24.07 -7.06 3.38
C ILE A 20 -24.66 -7.48 4.72
N SER A 21 -25.86 -8.05 4.68
CA SER A 21 -26.37 -8.74 5.85
C SER A 21 -25.32 -9.79 6.12
N GLU A 22 -24.52 -9.58 7.16
CA GLU A 22 -23.72 -10.64 7.73
C GLU A 22 -24.74 -11.75 8.01
N GLU A 23 -24.74 -12.79 7.17
CA GLU A 23 -25.30 -14.04 7.62
C GLU A 23 -24.59 -14.33 8.95
N PRO A 24 -25.29 -14.76 10.01
CA PRO A 24 -24.62 -15.03 11.27
C PRO A 24 -23.66 -16.18 11.03
N GLY A 25 -22.40 -15.83 10.74
CA GLY A 25 -21.32 -16.77 10.62
C GLY A 25 -21.23 -17.52 11.94
N VAL A 26 -20.99 -18.82 11.86
CA VAL A 26 -20.72 -19.62 13.06
C VAL A 26 -19.62 -18.91 13.85
N ASP A 27 -19.83 -18.79 15.17
CA ASP A 27 -18.82 -18.23 16.08
C ASP A 27 -17.45 -18.83 15.74
N PRO A 28 -16.42 -18.02 15.45
CA PRO A 28 -15.13 -18.53 15.01
C PRO A 28 -14.53 -19.55 15.97
N LYS A 29 -14.81 -19.39 17.26
CA LYS A 29 -14.41 -20.36 18.28
C LYS A 29 -15.20 -21.67 18.16
N GLU A 30 -16.52 -21.62 17.96
CA GLU A 30 -17.32 -22.82 17.69
C GLU A 30 -16.85 -23.56 16.42
N GLN A 31 -16.55 -22.85 15.34
CA GLN A 31 -16.01 -23.45 14.12
C GLN A 31 -14.63 -24.09 14.37
N PHE A 32 -13.77 -23.41 15.13
CA PHE A 32 -12.47 -23.94 15.54
C PHE A 32 -12.61 -25.23 16.35
N ASP A 33 -13.49 -25.25 17.36
CA ASP A 33 -13.71 -26.41 18.21
C ASP A 33 -14.23 -27.61 17.40
N ARG A 34 -15.16 -27.39 16.45
CA ARG A 34 -15.63 -28.45 15.53
C ARG A 34 -14.52 -29.00 14.65
N ASN A 35 -13.68 -28.13 14.09
CA ASN A 35 -12.54 -28.55 13.28
C ASN A 35 -11.51 -29.33 14.10
N TRP A 36 -11.23 -28.88 15.32
CA TRP A 36 -10.37 -29.56 16.28
C TRP A 36 -10.87 -30.97 16.57
N GLU A 37 -12.14 -31.12 16.95
CA GLU A 37 -12.73 -32.44 17.23
C GLU A 37 -12.67 -33.39 16.02
N ALA A 38 -12.96 -32.88 14.82
CA ALA A 38 -12.93 -33.68 13.60
C ALA A 38 -11.50 -34.16 13.27
N LEU A 39 -10.51 -33.26 13.35
CA LEU A 39 -9.11 -33.54 13.02
C LEU A 39 -8.41 -34.38 14.09
N THR A 40 -8.76 -34.22 15.37
CA THR A 40 -8.25 -35.11 16.42
C THR A 40 -8.82 -36.52 16.29
N ARG A 41 -10.09 -36.67 15.88
CA ARG A 41 -10.73 -37.98 15.72
C ARG A 41 -10.18 -38.76 14.53
N ASN A 42 -9.87 -38.08 13.42
CA ASN A 42 -9.22 -38.69 12.27
C ASN A 42 -8.21 -37.69 11.67
N PRO A 43 -6.95 -37.75 12.08
CA PRO A 43 -5.93 -36.80 11.63
C PRO A 43 -5.44 -37.06 10.20
N ARG A 44 -5.93 -38.12 9.53
CA ARG A 44 -5.59 -38.47 8.14
C ARG A 44 -4.07 -38.59 7.88
N GLY A 45 -3.32 -39.03 8.88
CA GLY A 45 -1.87 -39.22 8.80
C GLY A 45 -1.03 -37.98 9.12
N PHE A 46 -1.64 -36.85 9.49
CA PHE A 46 -0.94 -35.65 9.92
C PHE A 46 -0.81 -35.59 11.45
N GLU A 47 0.20 -34.88 11.94
CA GLU A 47 0.24 -34.45 13.33
C GLU A 47 -0.59 -33.16 13.47
N VAL A 48 -1.51 -33.12 14.42
CA VAL A 48 -2.45 -31.99 14.59
C VAL A 48 -2.10 -31.26 15.88
N PHE A 49 -1.74 -29.99 15.76
CA PHE A 49 -1.42 -29.11 16.88
C PHE A 49 -2.53 -28.08 17.09
N ARG A 50 -2.75 -27.70 18.35
CA ARG A 50 -3.79 -26.73 18.71
C ARG A 50 -3.22 -25.32 18.67
N GLU A 51 -3.59 -24.56 17.65
CA GLU A 51 -3.25 -23.14 17.53
C GLU A 51 -4.53 -22.34 17.28
N PRO A 52 -5.14 -21.73 18.33
CA PRO A 52 -6.31 -20.89 18.15
C PRO A 52 -5.91 -19.57 17.48
N LEU A 53 -6.06 -19.51 16.16
CA LEU A 53 -5.82 -18.31 15.35
C LEU A 53 -7.13 -17.87 14.67
N PHE A 54 -7.48 -16.60 14.84
CA PHE A 54 -8.61 -15.98 14.15
C PHE A 54 -8.08 -14.90 13.19
N GLU A 55 -7.80 -15.29 11.95
CA GLU A 55 -7.29 -14.37 10.92
C GLU A 55 -8.39 -13.50 10.28
N ALA A 56 -9.66 -13.88 10.46
CA ALA A 56 -10.80 -13.13 9.93
C ALA A 56 -11.24 -11.97 10.84
N GLY A 57 -10.40 -11.54 11.78
CA GLY A 57 -10.61 -10.31 12.54
C GLY A 57 -10.56 -9.07 11.64
N ASP A 58 -10.57 -7.88 12.24
CA ASP A 58 -10.38 -6.64 11.48
C ASP A 58 -9.13 -6.74 10.61
N HIS A 59 -9.22 -6.26 9.37
CA HIS A 59 -8.04 -6.15 8.51
C HIS A 59 -6.92 -5.45 9.30
N PRO A 60 -5.75 -6.08 9.46
CA PRO A 60 -4.68 -5.51 10.27
C PRO A 60 -4.36 -4.12 9.71
N ARG A 61 -4.42 -3.12 10.58
CA ARG A 61 -4.00 -1.75 10.28
C ARG A 61 -2.70 -1.49 11.01
N ASP A 62 -1.61 -1.40 10.27
CA ASP A 62 -0.29 -1.09 10.80
C ASP A 62 0.14 0.34 10.43
N PHE A 63 1.37 0.71 10.79
CA PHE A 63 1.90 2.04 10.51
C PHE A 63 2.09 2.30 8.99
N ILE A 64 2.26 1.26 8.18
CA ILE A 64 2.45 1.34 6.73
C ILE A 64 1.12 1.78 6.09
N ASP A 65 -0.01 1.26 6.57
CA ASP A 65 -1.34 1.64 6.07
C ASP A 65 -1.60 3.14 6.23
N TYR A 66 -1.27 3.70 7.40
CA TYR A 66 -1.43 5.13 7.65
C TYR A 66 -0.52 5.98 6.76
N GLN A 67 0.75 5.58 6.60
CA GLN A 67 1.70 6.29 5.73
C GLN A 67 1.25 6.27 4.26
N CYS A 68 0.90 5.08 3.76
CA CYS A 68 0.46 4.89 2.38
C CYS A 68 -0.85 5.63 2.12
N GLY A 69 -1.85 5.49 2.99
CA GLY A 69 -3.15 6.15 2.86
C GLY A 69 -3.06 7.67 2.89
N PHE A 70 -2.25 8.21 3.80
CA PHE A 70 -1.96 9.65 3.87
C PHE A 70 -1.31 10.12 2.57
N ALA A 71 -0.17 9.53 2.18
CA ALA A 71 0.57 9.96 1.00
C ALA A 71 -0.26 9.84 -0.28
N ALA A 72 -0.88 8.69 -0.54
CA ALA A 72 -1.72 8.47 -1.72
C ALA A 72 -2.89 9.47 -1.79
N GLY A 73 -3.59 9.69 -0.68
CA GLY A 73 -4.70 10.65 -0.63
C GLY A 73 -4.25 12.09 -0.94
N HIS A 74 -3.09 12.50 -0.44
CA HIS A 74 -2.52 13.82 -0.72
C HIS A 74 -2.06 13.95 -2.18
N ILE A 75 -1.37 12.94 -2.72
CA ILE A 75 -0.92 12.93 -4.11
C ILE A 75 -2.11 12.99 -5.06
N PHE A 76 -3.15 12.18 -4.82
CA PHE A 76 -4.37 12.17 -5.62
C PHE A 76 -5.01 13.57 -5.71
N ARG A 77 -5.14 14.27 -4.58
CA ARG A 77 -5.71 15.63 -4.55
C ARG A 77 -4.83 16.65 -5.27
N ARG A 78 -3.50 16.51 -5.19
CA ARG A 78 -2.55 17.46 -5.78
C ARG A 78 -2.37 17.25 -7.29
N ARG A 79 -2.60 16.04 -7.80
CA ARG A 79 -2.41 15.64 -9.20
C ARG A 79 -1.06 16.12 -9.78
N PRO A 80 0.08 15.83 -9.12
CA PRO A 80 1.39 16.21 -9.64
C PRO A 80 1.65 15.53 -10.99
N ARG A 81 2.40 16.20 -11.87
CA ARG A 81 2.80 15.63 -13.18
C ARG A 81 4.14 14.91 -13.09
N LYS A 82 5.00 15.34 -12.18
CA LYS A 82 6.32 14.75 -11.93
C LYS A 82 6.48 14.42 -10.46
N ILE A 83 6.53 13.11 -10.16
CA ILE A 83 6.76 12.58 -8.82
C ILE A 83 8.15 11.99 -8.74
N LEU A 84 8.88 12.33 -7.68
CA LEU A 84 10.07 11.58 -7.24
C LEU A 84 9.70 10.80 -5.97
N ASP A 85 9.80 9.47 -6.05
CA ASP A 85 9.76 8.59 -4.89
C ASP A 85 11.19 8.23 -4.47
N VAL A 86 11.49 8.36 -3.17
CA VAL A 86 12.79 8.00 -2.60
C VAL A 86 12.62 6.90 -1.57
N GLY A 87 12.96 5.68 -1.96
CA GLY A 87 13.10 4.52 -1.08
C GLY A 87 11.80 3.93 -0.52
N SER A 88 10.64 4.32 -1.02
CA SER A 88 9.36 3.79 -0.50
C SER A 88 9.14 2.32 -0.84
N TYR A 89 8.13 1.73 -0.21
CA TYR A 89 7.72 0.34 -0.45
C TYR A 89 7.33 0.12 -1.93
N ARG A 90 7.81 -0.98 -2.53
CA ARG A 90 7.47 -1.33 -3.92
C ARG A 90 5.96 -1.46 -4.14
N HIS A 91 5.21 -2.01 -3.19
CA HIS A 91 3.74 -2.14 -3.31
C HIS A 91 3.05 -0.77 -3.39
N PHE A 92 3.51 0.22 -2.61
CA PHE A 92 3.01 1.58 -2.69
C PHE A 92 3.31 2.21 -4.06
N ILE A 93 4.54 2.09 -4.54
CA ILE A 93 4.96 2.58 -5.87
C ILE A 93 4.08 1.99 -6.98
N LEU A 94 3.82 0.67 -6.95
CA LEU A 94 2.96 0.01 -7.93
C LEU A 94 1.54 0.58 -7.94
N GLY A 95 0.96 0.83 -6.75
CA GLY A 95 -0.35 1.47 -6.64
C GLY A 95 -0.36 2.89 -7.21
N MET A 96 0.70 3.66 -6.96
CA MET A 96 0.86 5.02 -7.49
C MET A 96 1.00 5.03 -9.02
N LEU A 97 1.79 4.10 -9.57
CA LEU A 97 1.98 3.94 -11.00
C LEU A 97 0.65 3.71 -11.75
N ALA A 98 -0.37 3.13 -11.13
CA ALA A 98 -1.68 2.97 -11.79
C ALA A 98 -2.28 4.30 -12.28
N HIS A 99 -1.89 5.43 -11.70
CA HIS A 99 -2.44 6.75 -12.03
C HIS A 99 -1.41 7.84 -12.31
N PHE A 100 -0.15 7.64 -11.92
CA PHE A 100 0.87 8.68 -12.01
C PHE A 100 2.19 8.14 -12.59
N PRO A 101 2.78 8.83 -13.58
CA PRO A 101 4.18 8.58 -13.93
C PRO A 101 5.06 9.01 -12.75
N LEU A 102 6.05 8.20 -12.41
CA LEU A 102 6.95 8.50 -11.30
C LEU A 102 8.38 8.04 -11.57
N THR A 103 9.32 8.79 -11.00
CA THR A 103 10.72 8.38 -10.90
C THR A 103 10.92 7.77 -9.52
N SER A 104 11.37 6.52 -9.45
CA SER A 104 11.74 5.85 -8.20
C SER A 104 13.25 5.89 -8.02
N LEU A 105 13.72 6.23 -6.83
CA LEU A 105 15.13 6.19 -6.45
C LEU A 105 15.32 5.29 -5.24
N ASP A 106 16.15 4.26 -5.38
CA ASP A 106 16.55 3.37 -4.29
C ASP A 106 18.06 3.10 -4.39
N VAL A 107 18.73 2.88 -3.27
CA VAL A 107 20.13 2.46 -3.27
C VAL A 107 20.30 1.05 -3.84
N ARG A 108 19.25 0.23 -3.77
CA ARG A 108 19.21 -1.11 -4.34
C ARG A 108 18.78 -1.05 -5.80
N PRO A 109 19.44 -1.83 -6.68
CA PRO A 109 19.05 -1.89 -8.08
C PRO A 109 17.64 -2.44 -8.23
N ARG A 110 16.86 -1.81 -9.12
CA ARG A 110 15.49 -2.20 -9.43
C ARG A 110 15.23 -2.05 -10.93
N HIS A 111 14.50 -3.00 -11.48
CA HIS A 111 13.91 -2.84 -12.80
C HIS A 111 12.58 -2.09 -12.68
N PRO A 112 12.27 -1.20 -13.65
CA PRO A 112 10.94 -0.64 -13.81
C PRO A 112 9.89 -1.75 -13.87
N ALA A 113 8.81 -1.61 -13.12
CA ALA A 113 7.68 -2.53 -13.13
C ALA A 113 6.63 -2.17 -14.19
N MET A 114 6.60 -0.91 -14.64
CA MET A 114 5.71 -0.42 -15.69
C MET A 114 6.45 0.57 -16.61
N GLU A 115 5.92 0.80 -17.81
CA GLU A 115 6.53 1.66 -18.84
C GLU A 115 6.76 3.11 -18.36
N HIS A 116 5.85 3.62 -17.54
CA HIS A 116 5.89 4.98 -16.98
C HIS A 116 6.58 5.07 -15.60
N GLU A 117 7.32 4.04 -15.20
CA GLU A 117 8.28 4.11 -14.09
C GLU A 117 9.68 4.41 -14.62
N THR A 118 10.31 5.45 -14.10
CA THR A 118 11.76 5.65 -14.27
C THR A 118 12.48 5.19 -13.01
N ALA A 119 13.09 4.00 -13.03
CA ALA A 119 13.82 3.46 -11.88
C ALA A 119 15.30 3.89 -11.91
N LEU A 120 15.71 4.63 -10.87
CA LEU A 120 17.08 5.08 -10.64
C LEU A 120 17.67 4.31 -9.47
N THR A 121 18.95 3.95 -9.60
CA THR A 121 19.72 3.32 -8.53
C THR A 121 20.79 4.30 -8.06
N GLY A 122 20.77 4.65 -6.78
CA GLY A 122 21.76 5.59 -6.22
C GLY A 122 21.52 5.95 -4.77
N ASP A 123 22.57 6.52 -4.15
CA ASP A 123 22.49 7.10 -2.81
C ASP A 123 21.73 8.44 -2.87
N ALA A 124 20.64 8.53 -2.13
CA ALA A 124 19.81 9.73 -2.06
C ALA A 124 20.50 10.92 -1.35
N LYS A 125 21.65 10.73 -0.69
CA LYS A 125 22.53 11.83 -0.25
C LYS A 125 23.22 12.54 -1.41
N ARG A 126 23.29 11.91 -2.59
CA ARG A 126 23.95 12.42 -3.80
C ARG A 126 23.03 12.25 -5.01
N LEU A 127 21.96 13.05 -5.06
CA LEU A 127 20.97 13.00 -6.13
C LEU A 127 21.55 13.53 -7.46
N PRO A 128 21.67 12.71 -8.52
CA PRO A 128 22.05 13.17 -9.85
C PRO A 128 20.84 13.73 -10.60
N LEU A 129 20.02 14.53 -9.93
CA LEU A 129 18.75 15.05 -10.45
C LEU A 129 18.79 16.58 -10.46
N PRO A 130 18.20 17.24 -11.47
CA PRO A 130 18.17 18.70 -11.53
C PRO A 130 17.31 19.29 -10.41
N ASP A 131 17.71 20.43 -9.89
CA ASP A 131 16.92 21.20 -8.92
C ASP A 131 15.56 21.61 -9.50
N GLY A 132 14.52 21.60 -8.66
CA GLY A 132 13.17 22.06 -9.03
C GLY A 132 12.49 21.25 -10.15
N SER A 133 12.97 20.03 -10.43
CA SER A 133 12.51 19.21 -11.55
C SER A 133 11.24 18.39 -11.28
N PHE A 134 10.80 18.29 -10.02
CA PHE A 134 9.65 17.51 -9.58
C PHE A 134 8.60 18.39 -8.90
N ASP A 135 7.32 18.09 -9.16
CA ASP A 135 6.19 18.78 -8.53
C ASP A 135 5.93 18.26 -7.11
N LEU A 136 6.33 17.01 -6.85
CA LEU A 136 6.15 16.33 -5.58
C LEU A 136 7.29 15.35 -5.33
N VAL A 137 7.81 15.35 -4.10
CA VAL A 137 8.77 14.36 -3.60
C VAL A 137 8.12 13.61 -2.44
N VAL A 138 8.22 12.29 -2.45
CA VAL A 138 7.70 11.41 -1.40
C VAL A 138 8.76 10.40 -0.99
N SER A 139 8.81 10.08 0.31
CA SER A 139 9.70 9.08 0.87
C SER A 139 9.01 8.45 2.08
N LEU A 140 8.66 7.17 1.97
CA LEU A 140 8.00 6.43 3.05
C LEU A 140 8.99 5.49 3.72
N CYS A 141 9.26 5.75 5.00
CA CYS A 141 10.07 4.88 5.87
C CYS A 141 11.50 4.60 5.35
N ALA A 142 12.11 5.61 4.71
CA ALA A 142 13.48 5.51 4.19
C ALA A 142 14.43 6.54 4.83
N LEU A 143 13.96 7.77 5.10
CA LEU A 143 14.82 8.87 5.58
C LEU A 143 15.47 8.57 6.93
N GLU A 144 14.78 7.85 7.81
CA GLU A 144 15.30 7.44 9.13
C GLU A 144 16.48 6.46 9.04
N HIS A 145 16.76 5.93 7.84
CA HIS A 145 17.85 5.01 7.61
C HIS A 145 19.08 5.65 6.96
N PHE A 146 19.03 6.95 6.66
CA PHE A 146 20.15 7.66 6.02
C PHE A 146 21.21 8.00 7.07
N GLY A 147 22.49 7.84 6.72
CA GLY A 147 23.62 8.12 7.61
C GLY A 147 23.88 7.02 8.65
N LEU A 148 23.29 5.83 8.49
CA LEU A 148 23.45 4.72 9.44
C LEU A 148 24.47 3.66 8.95
N GLY A 149 25.06 3.85 7.77
CA GLY A 149 25.99 2.89 7.17
C GLY A 149 25.35 1.56 6.73
N ARG A 150 24.02 1.44 6.85
CA ARG A 150 23.30 0.19 6.55
C ARG A 150 23.20 -0.12 5.07
N TYR A 151 23.39 0.89 4.21
CA TYR A 151 23.24 0.76 2.77
C TYR A 151 24.50 1.17 2.00
N GLY A 152 25.66 1.12 2.68
CA GLY A 152 26.95 1.51 2.09
C GLY A 152 27.18 3.02 2.07
N ASP A 153 26.33 3.77 2.75
CA ASP A 153 26.40 5.21 2.92
C ASP A 153 27.34 5.58 4.08
N GLU A 154 28.05 6.72 4.01
CA GLU A 154 28.93 7.15 5.12
C GLU A 154 28.14 7.42 6.41
N PHE A 155 28.77 7.13 7.57
CA PHE A 155 28.30 7.50 8.91
C PHE A 155 28.42 9.01 9.18
#